data_AF-A0A110A231-F1
#
_entry.id   AF-A0A110A231-F1
#
_cell.length_a   1.000
_cell.length_b   1.000
_cell.length_c   1.000
_cell.angle_alpha   90.00
_cell.angle_beta   90.00
_cell.angle_gamma   90.00
#
_symmetry.space_group_name_H-M   'P 1'
#
loop_
_entity.id
_entity.type
_entity.pdbx_description
1 polymer ?
#
loop_
_entity_poly.entity_id
_entity_poly.type
_entity_poly.pdbx_seq_one_letter_code
_entity_poly.pdbx_strand_id
1 'polypeptide(L)'
;MLERLKETCASEGITNINPVEADCKSIPEDIRCDLAFSSLCPPMNNPQSILSMEKHGKVCAYLSSANIGTSIETEIWSELGEDYSYMGYHTEYPRHFLQSQRRKPELIFYSQEYSIDEDETAVTSRHLASMARFRPITDEIRNAVMSVVSRHSENGRVRINGKTIMGLLIWQSEY
;
A
#
# COMPACT_ATOMS: atom_id res chain seq x y z
N MET A 1 4.46 -13.72 -8.77
CA MET A 1 3.46 -13.87 -7.67
C MET A 1 2.37 -14.88 -8.02
N LEU A 2 1.83 -14.87 -9.25
CA LEU A 2 0.78 -15.83 -9.66
C LEU A 2 1.22 -17.30 -9.60
N GLU A 3 2.46 -17.63 -9.94
CA GLU A 3 2.96 -19.01 -9.79
C GLU A 3 2.93 -19.48 -8.33
N ARG A 4 3.38 -18.64 -7.38
CA ARG A 4 3.27 -18.95 -5.94
C ARG A 4 1.82 -19.15 -5.51
N LEU A 5 0.88 -18.36 -6.05
CA LEU A 5 -0.55 -18.54 -5.78
C LEU A 5 -1.02 -19.92 -6.28
N LYS A 6 -0.67 -20.31 -7.52
CA LYS A 6 -1.02 -21.61 -8.10
C LYS A 6 -0.44 -22.77 -7.27
N GLU A 7 0.83 -22.69 -6.90
CA GLU A 7 1.51 -23.67 -6.04
C GLU A 7 0.82 -23.81 -4.69
N THR A 8 0.48 -22.69 -4.05
CA THR A 8 -0.24 -22.67 -2.77
C THR A 8 -1.61 -23.32 -2.92
N CYS A 9 -2.39 -22.93 -3.93
CA CYS A 9 -3.71 -23.50 -4.20
C CYS A 9 -3.63 -25.02 -4.41
N ALA A 10 -2.63 -25.50 -5.18
CA ALA A 10 -2.41 -26.91 -5.41
C ALA A 10 -2.07 -27.66 -4.12
N SER A 11 -1.19 -27.09 -3.28
CA SER A 11 -0.79 -27.71 -2.00
C SER A 11 -1.93 -27.76 -0.97
N GLU A 12 -2.84 -26.79 -1.01
CA GLU A 12 -3.98 -26.69 -0.08
C GLU A 12 -5.27 -27.33 -0.64
N GLY A 13 -5.25 -27.87 -1.86
CA GLY A 13 -6.42 -28.46 -2.50
C GLY A 13 -7.50 -27.45 -2.89
N ILE A 14 -7.15 -26.18 -3.07
CA ILE A 14 -8.05 -25.11 -3.46
C ILE A 14 -8.23 -25.14 -4.98
N THR A 15 -9.44 -25.48 -5.45
CA THR A 15 -9.72 -25.68 -6.89
C THR A 15 -10.64 -24.61 -7.50
N ASN A 16 -11.12 -23.67 -6.70
CA ASN A 16 -12.09 -22.64 -7.10
C ASN A 16 -11.48 -21.24 -7.29
N ILE A 17 -10.16 -21.16 -7.48
CA ILE A 17 -9.43 -19.92 -7.79
C ILE A 17 -8.94 -19.99 -9.23
N ASN A 18 -9.32 -19.01 -10.05
CA ASN A 18 -8.84 -18.85 -11.41
C ASN A 18 -7.91 -17.62 -11.51
N PRO A 19 -6.58 -17.79 -11.53
CA PRO A 19 -5.65 -16.67 -11.61
C PRO A 19 -5.66 -16.06 -13.02
N VAL A 20 -5.77 -14.73 -13.08
CA VAL A 20 -5.67 -13.97 -14.33
C VAL A 20 -4.48 -13.02 -14.23
N GLU A 21 -3.57 -13.11 -15.21
CA GLU A 21 -2.49 -12.14 -15.37
C GLU A 21 -2.95 -11.05 -16.35
N ALA A 22 -3.21 -9.86 -15.84
CA ALA A 22 -3.63 -8.71 -16.64
C ALA A 22 -3.14 -7.41 -16.02
N ASP A 23 -2.92 -6.40 -16.86
CA ASP A 23 -2.83 -5.01 -16.40
C ASP A 23 -4.23 -4.56 -15.93
N CYS A 24 -4.31 -3.72 -14.90
CA CYS A 24 -5.59 -3.24 -14.39
C CYS A 24 -6.40 -2.43 -15.42
N LYS A 25 -5.75 -1.93 -16.47
CA LYS A 25 -6.35 -1.22 -17.60
C LYS A 25 -6.86 -2.17 -18.68
N SER A 26 -6.47 -3.45 -18.65
CA SER A 26 -6.76 -4.44 -19.68
C SER A 26 -7.40 -5.71 -19.12
N ILE A 27 -8.09 -5.61 -17.99
CA ILE A 27 -8.85 -6.75 -17.45
C ILE A 27 -9.98 -7.05 -18.46
N PRO A 28 -10.14 -8.31 -18.89
CA PRO A 28 -11.17 -8.69 -19.84
C PRO A 28 -12.58 -8.24 -19.43
N GLU A 29 -13.31 -7.62 -20.36
CA GLU A 29 -14.64 -7.04 -20.12
C GLU A 29 -15.73 -8.08 -19.86
N ASP A 30 -15.48 -9.37 -20.07
CA ASP A 30 -16.39 -10.46 -19.73
C ASP A 30 -16.28 -10.91 -18.27
N ILE A 31 -15.21 -10.49 -17.57
CA ILE A 31 -15.05 -10.76 -16.13
C ILE A 31 -16.04 -9.87 -15.36
N ARG A 32 -17.00 -10.52 -14.70
CA ARG A 32 -17.95 -9.90 -13.77
C ARG A 32 -17.94 -10.65 -12.44
N CYS A 33 -18.05 -9.90 -11.35
CA CYS A 33 -18.09 -10.42 -10.00
C CYS A 33 -19.08 -9.64 -9.14
N ASP A 34 -19.47 -10.24 -8.01
CA ASP A 34 -20.27 -9.55 -7.02
C ASP A 34 -19.44 -8.52 -6.24
N LEU A 35 -18.13 -8.77 -6.08
CA LEU A 35 -17.19 -7.91 -5.39
C LEU A 35 -15.89 -7.72 -6.19
N ALA A 36 -15.59 -6.47 -6.55
CA ALA A 36 -14.25 -6.06 -6.96
C ALA A 36 -13.48 -5.55 -5.74
N PHE A 37 -12.34 -6.16 -5.42
CA PHE A 37 -11.54 -5.80 -4.25
C PHE A 37 -10.11 -5.44 -4.63
N SER A 38 -9.60 -4.35 -4.06
CA SER A 38 -8.20 -3.96 -4.17
C SER A 38 -7.66 -3.59 -2.79
N SER A 39 -6.45 -4.05 -2.48
CA SER A 39 -5.79 -3.84 -1.20
C SER A 39 -4.35 -3.41 -1.37
N LEU A 40 -3.96 -2.32 -0.71
CA LEU A 40 -2.59 -1.79 -0.68
C LEU A 40 -2.01 -1.55 -2.09
N CYS A 41 -2.86 -1.25 -3.07
CA CYS A 41 -2.44 -1.00 -4.45
C CYS A 41 -2.35 0.51 -4.73
N PRO A 42 -1.14 1.08 -4.87
CA PRO A 42 -0.94 2.47 -5.27
C PRO A 42 -1.67 2.91 -6.54
N PRO A 43 -1.78 2.08 -7.61
CA PRO A 43 -2.38 2.54 -8.86
C PRO A 43 -3.88 2.85 -8.78
N MET A 44 -4.53 2.74 -7.62
CA MET A 44 -5.92 3.17 -7.40
C MET A 44 -6.07 4.69 -7.15
N ASN A 45 -4.98 5.45 -7.26
CA ASN A 45 -4.96 6.91 -7.08
C ASN A 45 -5.28 7.71 -8.35
N ASN A 46 -5.96 7.10 -9.33
CA ASN A 46 -6.45 7.78 -10.52
C ASN A 46 -7.90 7.35 -10.83
N PRO A 47 -8.68 8.20 -11.54
CA PRO A 47 -10.07 7.90 -11.88
C PRO A 47 -10.25 6.59 -12.66
N GLN A 48 -9.35 6.29 -13.59
CA GLN A 48 -9.48 5.16 -14.50
C GLN A 48 -9.44 3.83 -13.75
N SER A 49 -8.57 3.70 -12.75
CA SER A 49 -8.47 2.48 -11.94
C SER A 49 -9.69 2.29 -11.04
N ILE A 50 -10.24 3.37 -10.47
CA ILE A 50 -11.50 3.32 -9.68
C ILE A 50 -12.67 2.87 -10.56
N LEU A 51 -12.81 3.48 -11.75
CA LEU A 51 -13.86 3.11 -12.69
C LEU A 51 -13.67 1.70 -13.27
N SER A 52 -12.42 1.21 -13.37
CA SER A 52 -12.15 -0.18 -13.75
C SER A 52 -12.79 -1.16 -12.75
N MET A 53 -12.67 -0.90 -11.44
CA MET A 53 -13.36 -1.73 -10.44
C MET A 53 -14.88 -1.74 -10.65
N GLU A 54 -15.47 -0.57 -10.91
CA GLU A 54 -16.92 -0.46 -11.18
C GLU A 54 -17.37 -1.25 -12.41
N LYS A 55 -16.51 -1.43 -13.42
CA LYS A 55 -16.83 -2.24 -14.60
C LYS A 55 -16.89 -3.74 -14.31
N HIS A 56 -16.21 -4.21 -13.27
CA HIS A 56 -16.10 -5.64 -12.99
C HIS A 56 -16.95 -6.09 -11.81
N GLY A 57 -17.13 -5.24 -10.79
CA GLY A 57 -17.82 -5.60 -9.55
C GLY A 57 -19.14 -4.86 -9.34
N LYS A 58 -20.18 -5.58 -8.90
CA LYS A 58 -21.43 -4.94 -8.41
C LYS A 58 -21.15 -4.07 -7.19
N VAL A 59 -20.43 -4.63 -6.22
CA VAL A 59 -19.88 -3.94 -5.06
C VAL A 59 -18.38 -3.77 -5.28
N CYS A 60 -17.85 -2.63 -4.87
CA CYS A 60 -16.43 -2.35 -4.90
C CYS A 60 -15.92 -2.09 -3.49
N ALA A 61 -14.75 -2.62 -3.16
CA ALA A 61 -14.07 -2.37 -1.89
C ALA A 61 -12.58 -2.09 -2.10
N TYR A 62 -12.11 -0.98 -1.56
CA TYR A 62 -10.72 -0.54 -1.62
C TYR A 62 -10.16 -0.35 -0.23
N LEU A 63 -9.10 -1.10 0.10
CA LEU A 63 -8.38 -1.02 1.36
C LEU A 63 -7.00 -0.42 1.13
N SER A 64 -6.68 0.69 1.78
CA SER A 64 -5.36 1.30 1.66
C SER A 64 -4.95 2.07 2.91
N SER A 65 -3.69 2.47 2.98
CA SER A 65 -3.17 3.36 4.02
C SER A 65 -3.99 4.65 4.07
N ALA A 66 -4.36 5.07 5.27
CA ALA A 66 -4.92 6.39 5.57
C ALA A 66 -4.01 7.13 6.57
N ASN A 67 -2.72 6.82 6.53
CA ASN A 67 -1.72 7.51 7.34
C ASN A 67 -1.45 8.90 6.78
N ILE A 68 -1.36 9.89 7.68
CA ILE A 68 -1.03 11.29 7.38
C ILE A 68 0.39 11.68 7.84
N GLY A 69 1.12 10.74 8.46
CA GLY A 69 2.43 10.99 9.07
C GLY A 69 3.61 10.58 8.18
N THR A 70 4.78 11.10 8.53
CA THR A 70 6.07 10.66 8.00
C THR A 70 6.56 9.44 8.78
N SER A 71 7.22 8.52 8.08
CA SER A 71 7.95 7.39 8.64
C SER A 71 9.46 7.59 8.45
N ILE A 72 10.28 6.80 9.16
CA ILE A 72 11.73 6.74 8.91
C ILE A 72 12.01 6.49 7.41
N GLU A 73 11.21 5.66 6.74
CA GLU A 73 11.39 5.40 5.31
C GLU A 73 11.13 6.65 4.45
N THR A 74 10.08 7.42 4.72
CA THR A 74 9.82 8.68 3.98
C THR A 74 10.91 9.72 4.24
N GLU A 75 11.44 9.78 5.47
CA GLU A 75 12.56 10.68 5.80
C GLU A 75 13.84 10.28 5.07
N ILE A 76 14.14 8.99 4.95
CA ILE A 76 15.28 8.50 4.16
C ILE A 76 15.13 8.90 2.68
N TRP A 77 13.95 8.73 2.10
CA TRP A 77 13.71 9.14 0.72
C TRP A 77 13.87 10.66 0.55
N SER A 78 13.36 11.45 1.50
CA SER A 78 13.52 12.90 1.51
C SER A 78 14.99 13.34 1.61
N GLU A 79 15.80 12.67 2.45
CA GLU A 79 17.24 12.90 2.57
C GLU A 79 17.98 12.66 1.24
N LEU A 80 17.43 11.77 0.41
CA LEU A 80 17.95 11.42 -0.91
C LEU A 80 17.37 12.28 -2.04
N GLY A 81 16.67 13.37 -1.69
CA GLY A 81 16.10 14.33 -2.63
C GLY A 81 14.78 13.90 -3.28
N GLU A 82 14.17 12.81 -2.80
CA GLU A 82 12.92 12.29 -3.36
C GLU A 82 11.71 12.76 -2.53
N ASP A 83 10.72 13.38 -3.18
CA ASP A 83 9.45 13.74 -2.56
C ASP A 83 8.53 12.50 -2.47
N TYR A 84 8.86 11.61 -1.53
CA TYR A 84 8.11 10.39 -1.29
C TYR A 84 7.06 10.61 -0.19
N SER A 85 5.79 10.46 -0.58
CA SER A 85 4.65 10.61 0.33
C SER A 85 3.65 9.47 0.18
N TYR A 86 3.11 9.02 1.32
CA TYR A 86 2.00 8.07 1.32
C TYR A 86 0.64 8.72 1.03
N MET A 87 0.58 10.04 0.80
CA MET A 87 -0.67 10.72 0.49
C MET A 87 -1.35 10.18 -0.77
N GLY A 88 -0.58 9.68 -1.73
CA GLY A 88 -1.13 9.00 -2.92
C GLY A 88 -1.92 7.72 -2.58
N TYR A 89 -1.70 7.14 -1.41
CA TYR A 89 -2.42 5.94 -0.95
C TYR A 89 -3.68 6.28 -0.14
N HIS A 90 -3.86 7.54 0.26
CA HIS A 90 -4.92 7.94 1.16
C HIS A 90 -6.29 7.72 0.54
N THR A 91 -7.16 7.01 1.27
CA THR A 91 -8.51 6.63 0.83
C THR A 91 -9.49 7.80 0.67
N GLU A 92 -9.08 9.02 1.04
CA GLU A 92 -9.91 10.22 0.86
C GLU A 92 -9.94 10.65 -0.61
N TYR A 93 -8.84 10.46 -1.36
CA TYR A 93 -8.84 10.74 -2.79
C TYR A 93 -9.92 9.95 -3.55
N PRO A 94 -9.94 8.59 -3.50
CA PRO A 94 -10.98 7.84 -4.20
C PRO A 94 -12.38 8.13 -3.64
N ARG A 95 -12.51 8.42 -2.34
CA ARG A 95 -13.80 8.82 -1.75
C ARG A 95 -14.33 10.10 -2.37
N HIS A 96 -13.52 11.15 -2.43
CA HIS A 96 -13.92 12.43 -3.00
C HIS A 96 -14.19 12.32 -4.50
N PHE A 97 -13.39 11.55 -5.24
CA PHE A 97 -13.67 11.26 -6.64
C PHE A 97 -15.03 10.59 -6.82
N LEU A 98 -15.33 9.52 -6.08
CA LEU A 98 -16.62 8.82 -6.14
C LEU A 98 -17.79 9.75 -5.78
N GLN A 99 -17.64 10.56 -4.73
CA GLN A 99 -18.65 11.56 -4.35
C GLN A 99 -18.89 12.61 -5.45
N SER A 100 -17.83 13.02 -6.17
CA SER A 100 -17.96 13.91 -7.33
C SER A 100 -18.80 13.29 -8.46
N GLN A 101 -18.79 11.96 -8.57
CA GLN A 101 -19.62 11.18 -9.49
C GLN A 101 -20.97 10.79 -8.87
N ARG A 102 -21.40 11.47 -7.79
CA ARG A 102 -22.67 11.23 -7.08
C ARG A 102 -22.81 9.82 -6.51
N ARG A 103 -21.71 9.07 -6.37
CA ARG A 103 -21.69 7.81 -5.61
C ARG A 103 -21.86 8.10 -4.13
N LYS A 104 -22.25 7.09 -3.37
CA LYS A 104 -22.37 7.13 -1.91
C LYS A 104 -21.38 6.15 -1.27
N PRO A 105 -20.07 6.42 -1.33
CA PRO A 105 -19.10 5.53 -0.72
C PRO A 105 -19.16 5.62 0.80
N GLU A 106 -19.05 4.46 1.44
CA GLU A 106 -18.85 4.31 2.89
C GLU A 106 -17.35 4.17 3.17
N LEU A 107 -16.83 4.96 4.10
CA LEU A 107 -15.42 4.90 4.51
C LEU A 107 -15.34 4.54 5.99
N ILE A 108 -14.66 3.43 6.27
CA ILE A 108 -14.42 2.91 7.61
C ILE A 108 -12.92 2.97 7.87
N PHE A 109 -12.52 3.49 9.03
CA PHE A 109 -11.12 3.50 9.44
C PHE A 109 -10.83 2.44 10.48
N TYR A 110 -9.74 1.72 10.28
CA TYR A 110 -9.14 0.82 11.25
C TYR A 110 -7.81 1.42 11.69
N SER A 111 -7.50 1.33 12.98
CA SER A 111 -6.21 1.78 13.48
C SER A 111 -5.59 0.81 14.45
N GLN A 112 -4.27 0.68 14.36
CA GLN A 112 -3.46 -0.09 15.28
C GLN A 112 -2.31 0.78 15.76
N GLU A 113 -2.19 0.92 17.08
CA GLU A 113 -1.01 1.50 17.71
C GLU A 113 0.06 0.43 17.89
N TYR A 114 1.32 0.83 17.70
CA TYR A 114 2.45 -0.05 17.89
C TYR A 114 3.62 0.71 18.52
N SER A 115 4.41 -0.03 19.28
CA SER A 115 5.68 0.44 19.80
C SER A 115 6.73 -0.59 19.41
N ILE A 116 7.75 -0.12 18.71
CA ILE A 116 8.91 -0.91 18.31
C ILE A 116 10.11 -0.34 19.06
N ASP A 117 10.90 -1.24 19.62
CA ASP A 117 12.16 -0.92 20.29
C ASP A 117 13.21 -1.90 19.77
N GLU A 118 14.00 -1.42 18.80
CA GLU A 118 14.96 -2.23 18.05
C GLU A 118 16.37 -1.66 18.15
N ASP A 119 17.36 -2.52 17.96
CA ASP A 119 18.75 -2.11 17.84
C ASP A 119 18.96 -1.27 16.56
N GLU A 120 19.72 -0.18 16.67
CA GLU A 120 19.97 0.75 15.58
C GLU A 120 20.56 0.06 14.33
N THR A 121 21.43 -0.93 14.52
CA THR A 121 22.06 -1.67 13.42
C THR A 121 21.06 -2.57 12.70
N ALA A 122 20.09 -3.13 13.43
CA ALA A 122 19.00 -3.93 12.85
C ALA A 122 18.06 -3.05 12.03
N VAL A 123 17.67 -1.88 12.56
CA VAL A 123 16.83 -0.91 11.84
C VAL A 123 17.52 -0.41 10.57
N THR A 124 18.80 -0.06 10.68
CA THR A 124 19.64 0.35 9.54
C THR A 124 19.68 -0.73 8.47
N SER A 125 19.95 -1.98 8.85
CA SER A 125 20.02 -3.12 7.93
C SER A 125 18.68 -3.36 7.22
N ARG A 126 17.56 -3.25 7.95
CA ARG A 126 16.20 -3.40 7.41
C ARG A 126 15.90 -2.33 6.37
N HIS A 127 16.22 -1.06 6.64
CA HIS A 127 15.99 0.02 5.68
C HIS A 127 16.90 -0.08 4.44
N LEU A 128 18.17 -0.47 4.61
CA LEU A 128 19.05 -0.76 3.46
C LEU A 128 18.49 -1.90 2.60
N ALA A 129 18.00 -2.98 3.21
CA ALA A 129 17.39 -4.09 2.48
C ALA A 129 16.09 -3.67 1.76
N SER A 130 15.30 -2.75 2.33
CA SER A 130 14.13 -2.16 1.65
C SER A 130 14.56 -1.37 0.42
N MET A 131 15.52 -0.45 0.59
CA MET A 131 16.04 0.41 -0.49
C MET A 131 16.65 -0.38 -1.64
N ALA A 132 17.32 -1.50 -1.34
CA ALA A 132 17.96 -2.38 -2.31
C ALA A 132 16.97 -2.98 -3.32
N ARG A 133 15.66 -3.00 -3.00
CA ARG A 133 14.60 -3.47 -3.90
C ARG A 133 14.34 -2.50 -5.06
N PHE A 134 14.69 -1.24 -4.88
CA PHE A 134 14.38 -0.16 -5.83
C PHE A 134 15.63 0.36 -6.54
N ARG A 135 16.78 0.35 -5.87
CA ARG A 135 18.05 0.84 -6.43
C ARG A 135 19.28 0.18 -5.81
N PRO A 136 20.43 0.12 -6.52
CA PRO A 136 21.69 -0.33 -5.96
C PRO A 136 22.08 0.49 -4.72
N ILE A 137 22.69 -0.16 -3.71
CA ILE A 137 23.12 0.50 -2.48
C ILE A 137 24.49 1.16 -2.66
N THR A 138 24.49 2.48 -2.79
CA THR A 138 25.68 3.35 -2.85
C THR A 138 26.06 3.88 -1.47
N ASP A 139 27.24 4.49 -1.35
CA ASP A 139 27.68 5.15 -0.11
C ASP A 139 26.75 6.31 0.29
N GLU A 140 26.20 7.03 -0.69
CA GLU A 140 25.19 8.05 -0.47
C GLU A 140 23.94 7.49 0.23
N ILE A 141 23.41 6.37 -0.27
CA ILE A 141 22.24 5.70 0.34
C ILE A 141 22.57 5.19 1.74
N ARG A 142 23.76 4.61 1.94
CA ARG A 142 24.22 4.17 3.27
C ARG A 142 24.26 5.33 4.25
N ASN A 143 24.87 6.44 3.85
CA ASN A 143 24.99 7.63 4.68
C ASN A 143 23.63 8.23 5.00
N ALA A 144 22.72 8.32 4.02
CA ALA A 144 21.36 8.81 4.26
C ALA A 144 20.57 7.92 5.23
N VAL A 145 20.60 6.59 5.05
CA VAL A 145 19.95 5.65 5.97
C VAL A 145 20.51 5.78 7.38
N MET A 146 21.84 5.74 7.53
CA MET A 146 22.49 5.86 8.84
C MET A 146 22.20 7.22 9.51
N SER A 147 22.26 8.30 8.74
CA SER A 147 21.93 9.66 9.21
C SER A 147 20.50 9.75 9.73
N VAL A 148 19.52 9.22 8.97
CA VAL A 148 18.12 9.26 9.41
C VAL A 148 17.92 8.35 10.61
N VAL A 149 18.37 7.10 10.55
CA VAL A 149 18.15 6.13 11.65
C VAL A 149 18.79 6.62 12.96
N SER A 150 20.00 7.18 12.92
CA SER A 150 20.67 7.72 14.10
C SER A 150 19.93 8.90 14.73
N ARG A 151 19.23 9.74 13.96
CA ARG A 151 18.36 10.81 14.50
C ARG A 151 17.20 10.27 15.35
N HIS A 152 16.78 9.03 15.12
CA HIS A 152 15.73 8.34 15.86
C HIS A 152 16.29 7.37 16.91
N SER A 153 17.62 7.33 17.10
CA SER A 153 18.30 6.43 18.02
C SER A 153 18.69 7.14 19.32
N GLU A 154 18.42 6.50 20.46
CA GLU A 154 18.91 6.89 21.77
C GLU A 154 19.66 5.70 22.39
N ASN A 155 20.93 5.89 22.75
CA ASN A 155 21.79 4.84 23.30
C ASN A 155 21.90 3.58 22.41
N GLY A 156 21.93 3.75 21.08
CA GLY A 156 22.01 2.65 20.11
C GLY A 156 20.70 1.90 19.90
N ARG A 157 19.58 2.45 20.38
CA ARG A 157 18.24 1.86 20.24
C ARG A 157 17.30 2.84 19.57
N VAL A 158 16.54 2.36 18.61
CA VAL A 158 15.54 3.14 17.89
C VAL A 158 14.17 2.78 18.45
N ARG A 159 13.50 3.78 19.03
CA ARG A 159 12.15 3.62 19.56
C ARG A 159 11.14 4.30 18.66
N ILE A 160 10.29 3.49 18.02
CA ILE A 160 9.25 3.96 17.12
C ILE A 160 7.91 3.73 17.80
N ASN A 161 7.27 4.82 18.22
CA ASN A 161 5.87 4.79 18.61
C ASN A 161 5.07 5.29 17.40
N GLY A 162 4.24 4.40 16.85
CA GLY A 162 3.50 4.69 15.63
C GLY A 162 2.05 4.28 15.75
N LYS A 163 1.25 4.83 14.83
CA LYS A 163 -0.13 4.44 14.61
C LYS A 163 -0.29 4.16 13.13
N THR A 164 -0.66 2.93 12.80
CA THR A 164 -1.06 2.55 11.45
C THR A 164 -2.55 2.75 11.33
N ILE A 165 -2.98 3.52 10.33
CA ILE A 165 -4.38 3.74 9.98
C ILE A 165 -4.63 3.20 8.58
N MET A 166 -5.65 2.37 8.45
CA MET A 166 -6.13 1.80 7.20
C MET A 166 -7.55 2.31 6.94
N GLY A 167 -7.82 2.77 5.72
CA GLY A 167 -9.16 3.10 5.26
C GLY A 167 -9.72 1.96 4.41
N LEU A 168 -10.93 1.52 4.74
CA LEU A 168 -11.75 0.63 3.91
C LEU A 168 -12.87 1.45 3.29
N LEU A 169 -12.78 1.65 1.98
CA LEU A 169 -13.76 2.36 1.18
C LEU A 169 -14.64 1.35 0.45
N ILE A 170 -15.96 1.42 0.63
CA ILE A 170 -16.94 0.50 0.02
C ILE A 170 -17.96 1.33 -0.76
N TRP A 171 -18.31 0.89 -1.97
CA TRP A 171 -19.37 1.53 -2.75
C TRP A 171 -20.05 0.56 -3.70
N GLN A 172 -21.25 0.93 -4.14
CA GLN A 172 -21.97 0.25 -5.19
C GLN A 172 -21.54 0.84 -6.54
N SER A 173 -21.26 -0.04 -7.50
CA SER A 173 -21.13 0.35 -8.91
C SER A 173 -22.47 0.87 -9.43
N GLU A 174 -22.44 1.62 -10.53
CA GLU A 174 -23.64 2.17 -11.19
C GLU A 174 -24.41 1.14 -12.04
N TYR A 175 -24.07 -0.15 -11.96
CA TYR A 175 -24.79 -1.19 -12.67
C TYR A 175 -26.25 -1.32 -12.24
#